data_AF-A0A661WLX2-F1
#
_entry.id   AF-A0A661WLX2-F1
#
_cell.length_a   1.000
_cell.length_b   1.000
_cell.length_c   1.000
_cell.angle_alpha   90.00
_cell.angle_beta   90.00
_cell.angle_gamma   90.00
#
_symmetry.space_group_name_H-M   'P 1'
#
loop_
_entity.id
_entity.type
_entity.pdbx_description
1 polymer ?
#
loop_
_entity_poly.entity_id
_entity_poly.type
_entity_poly.pdbx_seq_one_letter_code
_entity_poly.pdbx_strand_id
1 'polypeptide(L)'
;MDLSQEDRDLILLEQIADDPDVNQSTLAEKLDVAVGTVNWHIKRLVSKGYVKAKRAQRKKLRYIITPEGIALRAKLTVQYIENQMRLYRETRQGVKDILAAIKAEGYNQVRITGESEIADVCQLTCLEQGFDVIEREDLPTLEVKGYSVSRKV
;
A
#
# COMPACT_ATOMS: atom_id res chain seq x y z
N MET A 1 2.46 -0.31 -7.28
CA MET A 1 1.10 -0.22 -6.72
C MET A 1 0.33 0.73 -7.60
N ASP A 2 -0.78 0.31 -8.24
CA ASP A 2 -1.68 1.33 -8.79
C ASP A 2 -2.47 1.89 -7.62
N LEU A 3 -1.98 3.00 -7.06
CA LEU A 3 -2.63 3.68 -5.95
C LEU A 3 -4.06 4.03 -6.36
N SER A 4 -5.04 3.76 -5.51
CA SER A 4 -6.38 4.25 -5.79
C SER A 4 -6.39 5.79 -5.82
N GLN A 5 -7.41 6.36 -6.43
CA GLN A 5 -7.59 7.81 -6.39
C GLN A 5 -7.67 8.35 -4.95
N GLU A 6 -8.25 7.58 -4.03
CA GLU A 6 -8.37 7.90 -2.60
C GLU A 6 -7.01 7.83 -1.89
N ASP A 7 -6.17 6.84 -2.22
CA ASP A 7 -4.81 6.74 -1.66
C ASP A 7 -3.95 7.93 -2.12
N ARG A 8 -4.06 8.31 -3.41
CA ARG A 8 -3.37 9.50 -3.94
C ARG A 8 -3.81 10.77 -3.23
N ASP A 9 -5.11 10.92 -2.94
CA ASP A 9 -5.62 12.07 -2.18
C ASP A 9 -5.13 12.09 -0.74
N LEU A 10 -5.11 10.93 -0.07
CA LEU A 10 -4.57 10.79 1.28
C LEU A 10 -3.11 11.26 1.33
N ILE A 11 -2.27 10.73 0.45
CA ILE A 11 -0.85 11.10 0.38
C ILE A 11 -0.70 12.60 0.11
N LEU A 12 -1.46 13.16 -0.83
CA LEU A 12 -1.40 14.60 -1.11
C LEU A 12 -1.78 15.45 0.11
N LEU A 13 -2.82 15.06 0.85
CA LEU A 13 -3.24 15.76 2.07
C LEU A 13 -2.23 15.60 3.21
N GLU A 14 -1.53 14.47 3.31
CA GLU A 14 -0.42 14.30 4.26
C GLU A 14 0.75 15.20 3.89
N GLN A 15 1.21 15.15 2.64
CA GLN A 15 2.35 15.96 2.18
C GLN A 15 2.09 17.47 2.27
N ILE A 16 0.86 17.93 1.98
CA ILE A 16 0.49 19.35 2.13
C ILE A 16 0.43 19.76 3.61
N ALA A 17 0.02 18.85 4.51
CA ALA A 17 0.00 19.17 5.93
C ALA A 17 1.42 19.30 6.50
N ASP A 18 2.33 18.44 6.04
CA ASP A 18 3.73 18.45 6.46
C ASP A 18 4.48 19.66 5.89
N ASP A 19 4.27 19.96 4.60
CA ASP A 19 4.82 21.14 3.94
C ASP A 19 3.75 21.87 3.09
N PRO A 20 3.12 22.93 3.65
CA PRO A 20 2.16 23.78 2.94
C PRO A 20 2.73 24.47 1.69
N ASP A 21 4.05 24.59 1.59
CA ASP A 21 4.76 25.28 0.53
C ASP A 21 5.34 24.34 -0.54
N VAL A 22 5.01 23.04 -0.45
CA VAL A 22 5.45 22.00 -1.38
C VAL A 22 5.03 22.32 -2.81
N ASN A 23 5.92 22.05 -3.77
CA ASN A 23 5.63 22.25 -5.19
C ASN A 23 5.08 20.96 -5.83
N GLN A 24 4.36 21.10 -6.95
CA GLN A 24 3.70 19.97 -7.62
C GLN A 24 4.70 18.95 -8.20
N SER A 25 5.90 19.39 -8.59
CA SER A 25 6.96 18.49 -9.07
C SER A 25 7.48 17.56 -7.97
N THR A 26 7.72 18.09 -6.76
CA THR A 26 8.14 17.31 -5.60
C THR A 26 7.07 16.32 -5.16
N LEU A 27 5.79 16.72 -5.20
CA LEU A 27 4.68 15.79 -4.96
C LEU A 27 4.62 14.68 -6.01
N ALA A 28 4.90 15.00 -7.27
CA ALA A 28 4.86 14.06 -8.38
C ALA A 28 5.99 13.02 -8.29
N GLU A 29 7.20 13.47 -7.92
CA GLU A 29 8.35 12.60 -7.63
C GLU A 29 8.05 11.63 -6.49
N LYS A 30 7.47 12.12 -5.38
CA LYS A 30 7.10 11.27 -4.24
C LYS A 30 6.03 10.24 -4.57
N LEU A 31 5.10 10.58 -5.46
CA LEU A 31 4.00 9.71 -5.87
C LEU A 31 4.33 8.82 -7.08
N ASP A 32 5.51 8.98 -7.68
CA ASP A 32 5.92 8.34 -8.92
C ASP A 32 4.87 8.51 -10.05
N VAL A 33 4.43 9.76 -10.26
CA VAL A 33 3.45 10.11 -11.30
C VAL A 33 3.87 11.34 -12.09
N ALA A 34 3.21 11.59 -13.22
CA ALA A 34 3.38 12.85 -13.94
C ALA A 34 2.88 14.05 -13.12
N VAL A 35 3.56 15.20 -13.23
CA VAL A 35 3.15 16.47 -12.58
C VAL A 35 1.71 16.87 -12.93
N GLY A 36 1.26 16.56 -14.16
CA GLY A 36 -0.12 16.78 -14.59
C GLY A 36 -1.15 16.04 -13.73
N THR A 37 -0.83 14.82 -13.29
CA THR A 37 -1.66 14.01 -12.39
C THR A 37 -1.83 14.71 -11.04
N VAL A 38 -0.73 15.17 -10.44
CA VAL A 38 -0.77 15.96 -9.19
C VAL A 38 -1.59 17.24 -9.36
N ASN A 39 -1.37 17.99 -10.44
CA ASN A 39 -2.12 19.22 -10.70
C ASN A 39 -3.63 18.96 -10.80
N TRP A 40 -4.02 17.86 -11.45
CA TRP A 40 -5.42 17.46 -11.54
C TRP A 40 -6.01 17.12 -10.16
N HIS A 41 -5.31 16.30 -9.36
CA HIS A 41 -5.75 15.97 -8.00
C HIS A 41 -5.88 17.23 -7.11
N ILE A 42 -4.88 18.13 -7.13
CA ILE A 42 -4.94 19.37 -6.36
C ILE A 42 -6.11 20.24 -6.80
N LYS A 43 -6.32 20.44 -8.11
CA LYS A 43 -7.47 21.21 -8.62
C LYS A 43 -8.79 20.59 -8.18
N ARG A 44 -8.89 19.26 -8.12
CA ARG A 44 -10.06 18.54 -7.62
C ARG A 44 -10.26 18.73 -6.11
N LEU A 45 -9.22 18.58 -5.30
CA LEU A 45 -9.28 18.83 -3.86
C LEU A 45 -9.68 20.30 -3.56
N VAL A 46 -9.20 21.24 -4.38
CA VAL A 46 -9.59 22.66 -4.29
C VAL A 46 -11.05 22.86 -4.68
N SER A 47 -11.51 22.27 -5.78
CA SER A 47 -12.91 22.44 -6.23
C SER A 47 -13.91 21.81 -5.28
N LYS A 48 -13.52 20.76 -4.56
CA LYS A 48 -14.30 20.12 -3.49
C LYS A 48 -14.22 20.86 -2.15
N GLY A 49 -13.37 21.88 -2.02
CA GLY A 49 -13.23 22.68 -0.81
C GLY A 49 -12.35 22.05 0.28
N TYR A 50 -11.63 20.96 -0.02
CA TYR A 50 -10.72 20.29 0.93
C TYR A 50 -9.36 20.99 1.06
N VAL A 51 -8.94 21.70 0.01
CA VAL A 51 -7.68 22.45 -0.03
C VAL A 51 -7.95 23.87 -0.55
N LYS A 52 -7.24 24.86 -0.02
CA LYS A 52 -7.18 26.21 -0.57
C LYS A 52 -5.77 26.47 -1.10
N ALA A 53 -5.66 26.88 -2.35
CA ALA A 53 -4.40 27.34 -2.93
C ALA A 53 -4.32 28.87 -2.87
N LYS A 54 -3.27 29.41 -2.24
CA LYS A 54 -2.96 30.85 -2.23
C LYS A 54 -1.63 31.11 -2.90
N ARG A 55 -1.47 32.29 -3.51
CA ARG A 55 -0.16 32.72 -4.01
C ARG A 55 0.68 33.19 -2.82
N ALA A 56 1.81 32.53 -2.57
CA ALA A 56 2.80 32.99 -1.60
C ALA A 56 3.78 33.98 -2.25
N GLN A 57 4.15 33.74 -3.51
CA GLN A 57 5.00 34.60 -4.34
C GLN A 57 4.57 34.51 -5.81
N ARG A 58 5.18 35.29 -6.72
CA ARG A 58 4.83 35.31 -8.15
C ARG A 58 4.79 33.92 -8.80
N LYS A 59 5.66 33.00 -8.37
CA LYS A 59 5.75 31.60 -8.87
C LYS A 59 5.46 30.52 -7.81
N LYS A 60 5.21 30.89 -6.55
CA LYS A 60 5.07 29.93 -5.44
C LYS A 60 3.64 29.91 -4.92
N LEU A 61 3.04 28.72 -4.89
CA LEU A 61 1.76 28.47 -4.26
C LEU A 61 1.97 27.98 -2.82
N ARG A 62 1.02 28.31 -1.95
CA ARG A 62 0.86 27.72 -0.63
C ARG A 62 -0.49 27.04 -0.57
N TYR A 63 -0.50 25.78 -0.17
CA TYR A 63 -1.69 24.96 0.00
C TYR A 63 -2.09 24.94 1.48
N ILE A 64 -3.36 25.11 1.76
CA ILE A 64 -3.91 25.10 3.12
C ILE A 64 -5.06 24.10 3.15
N ILE A 65 -4.95 23.09 4.01
CA ILE A 65 -6.04 22.13 4.21
C ILE A 65 -7.14 22.81 5.01
N THR A 66 -8.39 22.67 4.56
CA THR A 66 -9.56 23.20 5.26
C THR A 66 -9.98 22.25 6.39
N PRO A 67 -10.85 22.68 7.33
CA PRO A 67 -11.42 21.76 8.31
C PRO A 67 -12.07 20.51 7.67
N GLU A 68 -12.74 20.69 6.54
CA GLU A 68 -13.34 19.60 5.77
C GLU A 68 -12.27 18.68 5.15
N GLY A 69 -11.14 19.25 4.69
CA GLY A 69 -9.99 18.48 4.20
C GLY A 69 -9.28 17.68 5.29
N ILE A 70 -9.21 18.21 6.52
CA ILE A 70 -8.68 17.47 7.68
C ILE A 70 -9.60 16.29 8.00
N ALA A 71 -10.92 16.51 8.00
CA ALA A 71 -11.90 15.44 8.20
C ALA A 71 -11.81 14.37 7.10
N LEU A 72 -11.67 14.77 5.84
CA LEU A 72 -11.44 13.85 4.73
C LEU A 72 -10.16 13.05 4.94
N ARG A 73 -9.05 13.70 5.28
CA ARG A 73 -7.77 13.02 5.52
C ARG A 73 -7.92 11.94 6.60
N ALA A 74 -8.53 12.27 7.74
CA ALA A 74 -8.78 11.30 8.81
C ALA A 74 -9.63 10.11 8.33
N LYS A 75 -10.70 10.37 7.55
CA LYS A 75 -11.51 9.32 6.96
C LYS A 75 -10.71 8.42 6.02
N LEU A 76 -9.93 9.01 5.11
CA LEU A 76 -9.11 8.27 4.16
C LEU A 76 -8.03 7.45 4.88
N THR A 77 -7.42 7.97 5.95
CA THR A 77 -6.46 7.22 6.77
C THR A 77 -7.10 5.96 7.36
N VAL A 78 -8.30 6.07 7.93
CA VAL A 78 -9.02 4.91 8.47
C VAL A 78 -9.32 3.90 7.36
N GLN A 79 -9.85 4.35 6.22
CA GLN A 79 -10.15 3.48 5.09
C GLN A 79 -8.90 2.78 4.53
N TYR A 80 -7.78 3.49 4.46
CA TYR A 80 -6.50 2.92 4.05
C TYR A 80 -6.08 1.80 5.00
N ILE A 81 -6.10 2.04 6.31
CA ILE A 81 -5.75 1.02 7.31
C ILE A 81 -6.69 -0.19 7.22
N GLU A 82 -8.00 0.02 7.10
CA GLU A 82 -8.97 -1.07 6.94
C GLU A 82 -8.70 -1.90 5.68
N ASN A 83 -8.35 -1.25 4.56
CA ASN A 83 -7.99 -1.91 3.32
C ASN A 83 -6.71 -2.73 3.46
N GLN A 84 -5.66 -2.18 4.09
CA GLN A 84 -4.41 -2.89 4.35
C GLN A 84 -4.65 -4.11 5.27
N MET A 85 -5.44 -3.96 6.34
CA MET A 85 -5.78 -5.04 7.25
C MET A 85 -6.63 -6.13 6.60
N ARG A 86 -7.48 -5.78 5.63
CA ARG A 86 -8.23 -6.76 4.85
C ARG A 86 -7.30 -7.56 3.95
N LEU A 87 -6.44 -6.88 3.18
CA LEU A 87 -5.48 -7.51 2.29
C LEU A 87 -4.55 -8.47 3.05
N TYR A 88 -4.02 -8.04 4.19
CA TYR A 88 -3.23 -8.88 5.08
C TYR A 88 -3.97 -10.17 5.48
N ARG A 89 -5.24 -10.05 5.91
CA ARG A 89 -6.06 -11.20 6.34
C ARG A 89 -6.35 -12.16 5.18
N GLU A 90 -6.66 -11.62 3.99
CA GLU A 90 -6.90 -12.40 2.77
C GLU A 90 -5.64 -13.16 2.36
N THR A 91 -4.49 -12.49 2.30
CA THR A 91 -3.21 -13.13 1.98
C THR A 91 -2.87 -14.23 3.00
N ARG A 92 -2.98 -13.94 4.30
CA ARG A 92 -2.73 -14.93 5.36
C ARG A 92 -3.65 -16.15 5.25
N GLN A 93 -4.92 -15.94 4.91
CA GLN A 93 -5.86 -17.05 4.71
C GLN A 93 -5.46 -17.89 3.48
N GLY A 94 -5.12 -17.25 2.36
CA GLY A 94 -4.65 -17.96 1.17
C GLY A 94 -3.39 -18.80 1.42
N VAL A 95 -2.44 -18.30 2.21
CA VAL A 95 -1.25 -19.07 2.63
C VAL A 95 -1.66 -20.29 3.46
N LYS A 96 -2.58 -20.15 4.43
CA LYS A 96 -3.07 -21.28 5.23
C LYS A 96 -3.70 -22.36 4.37
N ASP A 97 -4.50 -21.97 3.39
CA ASP A 97 -5.17 -22.91 2.49
C ASP A 97 -4.15 -23.68 1.64
N ILE A 98 -3.11 -23.00 1.13
CA ILE A 98 -2.00 -23.66 0.41
C ILE A 98 -1.24 -24.64 1.31
N LEU A 99 -0.91 -24.22 2.54
CA LEU A 99 -0.19 -25.07 3.50
C LEU A 99 -1.01 -26.29 3.93
N ALA A 100 -2.32 -26.15 4.07
CA ALA A 100 -3.21 -27.28 4.36
C ALA A 100 -3.17 -28.33 3.25
N ALA A 101 -3.16 -27.91 1.98
CA ALA A 101 -3.02 -28.83 0.84
C ALA A 101 -1.65 -29.52 0.83
N ILE A 102 -0.56 -28.76 1.05
CA ILE A 102 0.80 -29.30 1.13
C ILE A 102 0.93 -30.30 2.29
N LYS A 103 0.30 -30.03 3.44
CA LYS A 103 0.29 -30.92 4.59
C LYS A 103 -0.44 -32.23 4.31
N ALA A 104 -1.54 -32.17 3.56
CA ALA A 104 -2.29 -33.36 3.14
C ALA A 104 -1.47 -34.27 2.21
N GLU A 105 -0.47 -33.72 1.52
CA GLU A 105 0.50 -34.47 0.70
C GLU A 105 1.68 -35.04 1.53
N GLY A 106 1.71 -34.80 2.84
CA GLY A 106 2.71 -35.36 3.76
C GLY A 106 3.93 -34.47 4.00
N TYR A 107 3.95 -33.25 3.47
CA TYR A 107 5.04 -32.30 3.71
C TYR A 107 4.80 -31.49 4.99
N ASN A 108 5.88 -31.21 5.71
CA ASN A 108 5.94 -30.28 6.84
C ASN A 108 7.04 -29.21 6.65
N GLN A 109 7.61 -29.14 5.44
CA GLN A 109 8.64 -28.18 5.07
C GLN A 109 8.26 -27.54 3.75
N VAL A 110 8.54 -26.24 3.62
CA VAL A 110 8.29 -25.48 2.40
C VAL A 110 9.46 -24.54 2.11
N ARG A 111 9.57 -24.12 0.86
CA ARG A 111 10.43 -23.02 0.45
C ARG A 111 9.59 -21.77 0.20
N ILE A 112 10.12 -20.58 0.48
CA ILE A 112 9.48 -19.31 0.09
C ILE A 112 10.39 -18.62 -0.93
N THR A 113 9.81 -18.09 -2.00
CA THR A 113 10.56 -17.30 -2.99
C THR A 113 9.84 -15.99 -3.27
N GLY A 114 10.62 -14.90 -3.44
CA GLY A 114 10.13 -13.55 -3.69
C GLY A 114 10.37 -12.62 -2.51
N GLU A 115 10.70 -11.36 -2.79
CA GLU A 115 10.96 -10.33 -1.78
C GLU A 115 9.81 -9.32 -1.75
N SER A 116 9.08 -9.28 -0.63
CA SER A 116 8.07 -8.25 -0.33
C SER A 116 7.70 -8.31 1.14
N GLU A 117 6.96 -7.31 1.63
CA GLU A 117 6.34 -7.32 2.97
C GLU A 117 5.44 -8.55 3.21
N ILE A 118 4.99 -9.21 2.15
CA ILE A 118 4.19 -10.43 2.22
C ILE A 118 5.03 -11.67 2.48
N ALA A 119 6.33 -11.66 2.14
CA ALA A 119 7.23 -12.76 2.47
C ALA A 119 7.31 -12.98 3.98
N ASP A 120 7.35 -11.91 4.78
CA ASP A 120 7.32 -11.98 6.25
C ASP A 120 6.00 -12.58 6.76
N VAL A 121 4.87 -12.20 6.14
CA VAL A 121 3.54 -12.78 6.46
C VAL A 121 3.50 -14.27 6.15
N CYS A 122 4.05 -14.68 5.01
CA CYS A 122 4.17 -16.09 4.65
C CYS A 122 5.02 -16.84 5.67
N GLN A 123 6.20 -16.31 6.00
CA GLN A 123 7.13 -16.95 6.92
C GLN A 123 6.53 -17.14 8.31
N LEU A 124 5.90 -16.09 8.86
CA LEU A 124 5.19 -16.18 10.13
C LEU A 124 4.03 -17.19 10.06
N THR A 125 3.26 -17.19 8.97
CA THR A 125 2.13 -18.12 8.81
C THR A 125 2.60 -19.57 8.72
N CYS A 126 3.71 -19.85 8.02
CA CYS A 126 4.32 -21.18 7.99
C CYS A 126 4.68 -21.66 9.40
N LEU A 127 5.37 -20.82 10.18
CA LEU A 127 5.77 -21.15 11.55
C LEU A 127 4.54 -21.46 12.43
N GLU A 128 3.48 -20.64 12.35
CA GLU A 128 2.24 -20.87 13.10
C GLU A 128 1.51 -22.16 12.70
N GLN A 129 1.62 -22.58 11.44
CA GLN A 129 1.03 -23.84 10.95
C GLN A 129 1.95 -25.06 11.20
N GLY A 130 3.12 -24.86 11.81
CA GLY A 130 4.10 -25.90 12.11
C GLY A 130 4.91 -26.36 10.90
N PHE A 131 5.15 -25.47 9.93
CA PHE A 131 6.01 -25.70 8.78
C PHE A 131 7.40 -25.11 8.98
N ASP A 132 8.44 -25.88 8.64
CA ASP A 132 9.80 -25.35 8.52
C ASP A 132 9.97 -24.67 7.15
N VAL A 133 10.53 -23.46 7.15
CA VAL A 133 10.89 -22.76 5.90
C VAL A 133 12.37 -23.00 5.60
N ILE A 134 12.67 -23.69 4.50
CA ILE A 134 14.02 -24.15 4.15
C ILE A 134 14.31 -23.87 2.67
N GLU A 135 15.53 -23.40 2.37
CA GLU A 135 16.03 -23.22 1.00
C GLU A 135 16.47 -24.55 0.38
N ARG A 136 15.51 -25.41 0.02
CA ARG A 136 15.73 -26.68 -0.68
C ARG A 136 14.88 -26.75 -1.95
N GLU A 137 15.46 -27.14 -3.08
CA GLU A 137 14.79 -27.05 -4.38
C GLU A 137 13.69 -28.09 -4.62
N ASP A 138 13.74 -29.23 -3.94
CA ASP A 138 12.76 -30.32 -4.02
C ASP A 138 11.55 -30.14 -3.09
N LEU A 139 11.48 -29.02 -2.35
CA LEU A 139 10.35 -28.72 -1.47
C LEU A 139 9.24 -27.95 -2.21
N PRO A 140 7.96 -28.17 -1.83
CA PRO A 140 6.87 -27.32 -2.26
C PRO A 140 7.18 -25.84 -1.99
N THR A 141 7.01 -25.00 -3.00
CA THR A 141 7.42 -23.60 -2.95
C THR A 141 6.23 -22.66 -2.91
N LEU A 142 6.20 -21.76 -1.93
CA LEU A 142 5.35 -20.58 -1.90
C LEU A 142 6.03 -19.46 -2.70
N GLU A 143 5.45 -19.10 -3.83
CA GLU A 143 5.90 -17.99 -4.67
C GLU A 143 5.12 -16.73 -4.31
N VAL A 144 5.85 -15.69 -3.89
CA VAL A 144 5.29 -14.38 -3.53
C VAL A 144 5.49 -13.41 -4.68
N LYS A 145 4.39 -12.83 -5.17
CA LYS A 145 4.37 -11.84 -6.26
C LYS A 145 3.49 -10.65 -5.86
N GLY A 146 4.13 -9.57 -5.40
CA GLY A 146 3.41 -8.42 -4.87
C GLY A 146 2.59 -8.82 -3.64
N TYR A 147 1.26 -8.70 -3.73
CA TYR A 147 0.33 -9.08 -2.64
C TYR A 147 -0.24 -10.49 -2.74
N SER A 148 0.11 -11.22 -3.81
CA SER A 148 -0.40 -12.55 -4.09
C SER A 148 0.61 -13.62 -3.71
N VAL A 149 0.12 -14.73 -3.19
CA VAL A 149 0.91 -15.93 -2.88
C VAL A 149 0.31 -17.11 -3.62
N SER A 150 1.15 -17.86 -4.31
CA SER A 150 0.74 -19.06 -5.03
C SER A 150 1.71 -20.20 -4.77
N ARG A 151 1.21 -21.43 -4.85
CA ARG A 151 2.08 -22.60 -4.88
C ARG A 151 2.71 -22.74 -6.27
N LYS A 152 4.03 -22.85 -6.32
CA LYS A 152 4.75 -23.27 -7.52
C LYS A 152 4.72 -24.80 -7.57
N VAL A 153 4.20 -25.34 -8.68
CA VAL A 153 4.15 -26.79 -8.98
C VAL A 153 5.47 -27.22 -9.59
#